data_AF-A0A946MSW3-F1
#
_entry.id   AF-A0A946MSW3-F1
#
_cell.length_a   1.000
_cell.length_b   1.000
_cell.length_c   1.000
_cell.angle_alpha   90.00
_cell.angle_beta   90.00
_cell.angle_gamma   90.00
#
_symmetry.space_group_name_H-M   'P 1'
#
loop_
_entity.id
_entity.type
_entity.pdbx_description
1 polymer ?
#
loop_
_entity_poly.entity_id
_entity_poly.type
_entity_poly.pdbx_seq_one_letter_code
_entity_poly.pdbx_strand_id
1 'polypeptide(L)'
;MLFALLEWQQSQPAFRIGYLYGLGFFGTAVSWVYVSIHTYGATPAWLAVSLTLLFCGGLALFFGAQLWGFKRLSSQHVYWRVIQFASLWVLFEWLRSWILTGFPWGYAGYGALASPVSGWAPLVGVYGCSWLLVAMGSSWAILLRRPRMTSYWLISLGVTGVILLSGQLLTTVTWTKPLGD
;
A
#
# COMPACT_ATOMS: atom_id res chain seq x y z
N MET A 1 9.66 0.88 -1.28
CA MET A 1 10.50 1.40 -0.18
C MET A 1 10.40 0.55 1.10
N LEU A 2 9.20 0.26 1.63
CA LEU A 2 9.02 -0.60 2.81
C LEU A 2 9.64 -2.01 2.65
N PHE A 3 9.42 -2.63 1.49
CA PHE A 3 10.03 -3.91 1.13
C PHE A 3 11.57 -3.86 1.20
N ALA A 4 12.18 -2.79 0.67
CA ALA A 4 13.62 -2.60 0.75
C ALA A 4 14.08 -2.45 2.20
N LEU A 5 13.39 -1.66 3.03
CA LEU A 5 13.76 -1.47 4.43
C LEU A 5 13.80 -2.79 5.21
N LEU A 6 12.86 -3.71 4.95
CA LEU A 6 12.87 -5.04 5.56
C LEU A 6 14.08 -5.88 5.14
N GLU A 7 14.47 -5.79 3.87
CA GLU A 7 15.67 -6.49 3.38
C GLU A 7 16.96 -5.90 3.95
N TRP A 8 16.96 -4.60 4.27
CA TRP A 8 18.11 -3.87 4.78
C TRP A 8 18.29 -3.99 6.29
N GLN A 9 17.20 -4.00 7.05
CA GLN A 9 17.22 -4.06 8.51
C GLN A 9 16.75 -5.43 9.01
N GLN A 10 17.49 -6.48 8.65
CA GLN A 10 17.19 -7.87 9.02
C GLN A 10 17.13 -8.10 10.54
N SER A 11 17.94 -7.34 11.31
CA SER A 11 18.07 -7.47 12.77
C SER A 11 16.94 -6.79 13.56
N GLN A 12 16.26 -5.80 12.99
CA GLN A 12 15.18 -5.09 13.67
C GLN A 12 13.88 -5.92 13.64
N PRO A 13 13.03 -5.83 14.68
CA PRO A 13 11.71 -6.46 14.66
C PRO A 13 10.87 -5.87 13.52
N ALA A 14 10.42 -6.72 12.59
CA ALA A 14 9.62 -6.29 11.44
C ALA A 14 8.33 -5.56 11.85
N PHE A 15 7.74 -5.97 12.97
CA PHE A 15 6.60 -5.29 13.57
C PHE A 15 6.91 -3.82 13.86
N ARG A 16 8.07 -3.52 14.46
CA ARG A 16 8.46 -2.15 14.83
C ARG A 16 8.66 -1.28 13.59
N ILE A 17 9.29 -1.81 12.55
CA ILE A 17 9.47 -1.09 11.28
C ILE A 17 8.10 -0.76 10.67
N GLY A 18 7.19 -1.74 10.63
CA GLY A 18 5.85 -1.55 10.08
C GLY A 18 5.03 -0.56 10.89
N TYR A 19 5.11 -0.65 12.22
CA TYR A 19 4.40 0.26 13.12
C TYR A 19 4.88 1.71 12.97
N LEU A 20 6.20 1.95 12.96
CA LEU A 20 6.74 3.30 12.78
C LEU A 20 6.42 3.87 11.39
N TYR A 21 6.44 3.04 10.35
CA TYR A 21 5.99 3.44 9.03
C TYR A 21 4.50 3.82 9.03
N GLY A 22 3.66 2.97 9.63
CA GLY A 22 2.23 3.22 9.76
C GLY A 22 1.91 4.50 10.53
N LEU A 23 2.67 4.80 11.59
CA LEU A 23 2.53 6.04 12.36
C LEU A 23 2.79 7.27 11.49
N GLY A 24 3.86 7.28 10.72
CA GLY A 24 4.15 8.39 9.79
C GLY A 24 3.12 8.49 8.67
N PHE A 25 2.72 7.35 8.09
CA PHE A 25 1.74 7.28 7.02
C PHE A 25 0.36 7.80 7.46
N PHE A 26 -0.21 7.25 8.53
CA PHE A 26 -1.53 7.67 9.00
C PHE A 26 -1.49 9.03 9.70
N GLY A 27 -0.40 9.35 10.39
CA GLY A 27 -0.19 10.67 10.99
C GLY A 27 -0.23 11.80 9.95
N THR A 28 0.11 11.53 8.69
CA THR A 28 -0.01 12.49 7.59
C THR A 28 -1.34 12.34 6.85
N ALA A 29 -1.65 11.14 6.37
CA ALA A 29 -2.83 10.85 5.54
C ALA A 29 -4.18 11.06 6.25
N VAL A 30 -4.19 11.01 7.58
CA VAL A 30 -5.38 11.03 8.43
C VAL A 30 -5.32 12.13 9.50
N SER A 31 -4.34 13.04 9.40
CA SER A 31 -4.20 14.20 10.29
C SER A 31 -5.46 15.04 10.39
N TRP A 32 -6.25 15.11 9.30
CA TRP A 32 -7.50 15.87 9.22
C TRP A 32 -8.55 15.42 10.25
N VAL A 33 -8.49 14.18 10.76
CA VAL A 33 -9.41 13.68 11.81
C VAL A 33 -9.30 14.50 13.10
N TYR A 34 -8.15 15.14 13.35
CA TYR A 34 -8.01 16.11 14.43
C TYR A 34 -9.07 17.21 14.37
N VAL A 35 -9.28 17.80 13.18
CA VAL A 35 -10.27 18.87 12.98
C VAL A 35 -11.66 18.36 13.29
N SER A 36 -11.97 17.11 12.91
CA SER A 36 -13.24 16.48 13.21
C SER A 36 -13.48 16.35 14.72
N ILE A 37 -12.49 15.84 15.47
CA ILE A 37 -12.59 15.62 16.92
C ILE A 37 -12.62 16.94 17.70
N HIS A 38 -11.78 17.90 17.31
CA HIS A 38 -11.67 19.19 18.01
C HIS A 38 -12.91 20.06 17.77
N THR A 39 -13.29 20.25 16.50
CA THR A 39 -14.37 21.18 16.12
C THR A 39 -15.75 20.61 16.38
N TYR A 40 -16.03 19.38 15.92
CA TYR A 40 -17.36 18.79 16.05
C TYR A 40 -17.55 18.02 17.37
N GLY A 41 -16.46 17.58 18.01
CA GLY A 41 -16.49 16.99 19.34
C GLY A 41 -16.43 18.01 20.48
N ALA A 42 -16.22 19.30 20.18
CA ALA A 42 -16.02 20.37 21.17
C ALA A 42 -14.97 20.01 22.25
N THR A 43 -13.94 19.26 21.86
CA THR A 43 -12.92 18.74 22.80
C THR A 43 -11.74 19.70 22.92
N PRO A 44 -11.08 19.80 24.10
CA PRO A 44 -9.84 20.57 24.23
C PRO A 44 -8.74 20.06 23.29
N ALA A 45 -7.88 20.96 22.79
CA ALA A 45 -6.87 20.63 21.77
C ALA A 45 -5.93 19.48 22.19
N TRP A 46 -5.46 19.45 23.45
CA TRP A 46 -4.57 18.40 23.94
C TRP A 46 -5.23 17.01 23.90
N LEU A 47 -6.54 16.95 24.19
CA LEU A 47 -7.31 15.71 24.16
C LEU A 47 -7.54 15.27 22.71
N ALA A 48 -7.91 16.21 21.83
CA ALA A 48 -8.08 15.94 20.40
C ALA A 48 -6.80 15.40 19.78
N VAL A 49 -5.64 16.03 20.04
CA VAL A 49 -4.33 15.53 19.59
C VAL A 49 -4.07 14.12 20.12
N SER A 50 -4.31 13.88 21.42
CA SER A 50 -4.09 12.57 22.03
C SER A 50 -4.96 11.47 21.40
N LEU A 51 -6.22 11.77 21.13
CA LEU A 51 -7.16 10.86 20.47
C LEU A 51 -6.77 10.60 19.01
N THR A 52 -6.34 11.63 18.27
CA THR A 52 -5.85 11.46 16.89
C THR A 52 -4.58 10.62 16.85
N LEU A 53 -3.64 10.82 17.78
CA LEU A 53 -2.43 10.01 17.88
C LEU A 53 -2.76 8.56 18.25
N LEU A 54 -3.67 8.34 19.18
CA LEU A 54 -4.15 7.00 19.53
C LEU A 54 -4.80 6.31 18.34
N PHE A 55 -5.63 7.03 17.59
CA PHE A 55 -6.28 6.52 16.37
C PHE A 55 -5.26 6.15 15.29
N CYS A 56 -4.32 7.04 14.98
CA CYS A 56 -3.23 6.77 14.04
C CYS A 56 -2.36 5.60 14.52
N GLY A 57 -2.10 5.51 15.82
CA GLY A 57 -1.40 4.39 16.45
C GLY A 57 -2.15 3.07 16.31
N GLY A 58 -3.47 3.07 16.48
CA GLY A 58 -4.32 1.90 16.23
C GLY A 58 -4.26 1.45 14.78
N LEU A 59 -4.37 2.38 13.83
CA LEU A 59 -4.24 2.07 12.40
C LEU A 59 -2.82 1.58 12.04
N ALA A 60 -1.78 2.12 12.66
CA ALA A 60 -0.40 1.70 12.44
C ALA A 60 -0.14 0.25 12.85
N LEU A 61 -0.96 -0.34 13.75
CA LEU A 61 -0.88 -1.76 14.09
C LEU A 61 -1.11 -2.66 12.87
N PHE A 62 -1.93 -2.25 11.89
CA PHE A 62 -2.12 -3.00 10.65
C PHE A 62 -0.80 -3.14 9.88
N PHE A 63 -0.03 -2.07 9.72
CA PHE A 63 1.29 -2.14 9.06
C PHE A 63 2.30 -2.95 9.88
N GLY A 64 2.28 -2.82 11.21
CA GLY A 64 3.13 -3.62 12.09
C GLY A 64 2.85 -5.12 11.94
N ALA A 65 1.58 -5.52 12.04
CA ALA A 65 1.14 -6.90 11.87
C ALA A 65 1.40 -7.43 10.45
N GLN A 66 1.20 -6.59 9.43
CA GLN A 66 1.50 -6.94 8.03
C GLN A 66 2.97 -7.31 7.84
N LEU A 67 3.90 -6.47 8.30
CA LEU A 67 5.33 -6.75 8.12
C LEU A 67 5.81 -7.91 8.98
N TRP A 68 5.26 -8.06 10.17
CA TRP A 68 5.52 -9.22 11.01
C TRP A 68 5.06 -10.51 10.34
N GLY A 69 3.85 -10.53 9.77
CA GLY A 69 3.30 -11.66 9.03
C GLY A 69 4.14 -11.98 7.80
N PHE A 70 4.53 -10.95 7.04
CA PHE A 70 5.41 -11.12 5.89
C PHE A 70 6.75 -11.74 6.27
N LYS A 71 7.43 -11.27 7.33
CA LYS A 71 8.72 -11.84 7.75
C LYS A 71 8.61 -13.30 8.23
N ARG A 72 7.48 -13.70 8.81
CA ARG A 72 7.24 -15.09 9.24
C ARG A 72 6.91 -16.04 8.08
N LEU A 73 6.21 -15.54 7.07
CA LEU A 73 5.73 -16.33 5.94
C LEU A 73 6.62 -16.18 4.68
N SER A 74 7.71 -15.40 4.77
CA SER A 74 8.52 -15.07 3.61
C SER A 74 9.21 -16.30 3.03
N SER A 75 9.01 -16.53 1.74
CA SER A 75 9.73 -17.54 0.98
C SER A 75 11.22 -17.19 0.82
N GLN A 76 12.06 -18.19 0.60
CA GLN A 76 13.47 -17.97 0.23
C GLN A 76 13.62 -17.47 -1.22
N HIS A 77 12.64 -17.76 -2.09
CA HIS A 77 12.67 -17.35 -3.49
C HIS A 77 12.20 -15.91 -3.66
N VAL A 78 13.06 -15.09 -4.30
CA VAL A 78 12.86 -13.64 -4.43
C VAL A 78 11.55 -13.27 -5.15
N TYR A 79 11.17 -14.01 -6.20
CA TYR A 79 9.94 -13.76 -6.94
C TYR A 79 8.69 -14.03 -6.09
N TRP A 80 8.71 -15.11 -5.32
CA TRP A 80 7.62 -15.43 -4.39
C TRP A 80 7.49 -14.38 -3.30
N ARG A 81 8.59 -13.77 -2.84
CA ARG A 81 8.52 -12.68 -1.85
C ARG A 81 7.79 -11.45 -2.38
N VAL A 82 7.95 -11.11 -3.66
CA VAL A 82 7.20 -9.99 -4.28
C VAL A 82 5.71 -10.26 -4.26
N ILE A 83 5.32 -11.46 -4.72
CA ILE A 83 3.91 -11.88 -4.77
C ILE A 83 3.32 -11.92 -3.36
N GLN A 84 4.02 -12.55 -2.41
CA GLN A 84 3.60 -12.61 -1.02
C GLN A 84 3.42 -11.23 -0.40
N PHE A 85 4.34 -10.30 -0.65
CA PHE A 85 4.26 -8.94 -0.12
C PHE A 85 3.07 -8.17 -0.69
N ALA A 86 2.86 -8.22 -2.01
CA ALA A 86 1.74 -7.57 -2.66
C ALA A 86 0.38 -8.17 -2.22
N SER A 87 0.30 -9.50 -2.09
CA SER A 87 -0.92 -10.16 -1.62
C SER A 87 -1.21 -9.87 -0.15
N LEU A 88 -0.20 -9.85 0.72
CA LEU A 88 -0.37 -9.44 2.11
C LEU A 88 -0.77 -7.97 2.22
N TRP A 89 -0.24 -7.10 1.36
CA TRP A 89 -0.63 -5.70 1.34
C TRP A 89 -2.13 -5.55 1.09
N VAL A 90 -2.65 -6.18 0.04
CA VAL A 90 -4.08 -6.16 -0.27
C VAL A 90 -4.91 -6.80 0.83
N LEU A 91 -4.45 -7.91 1.40
CA LEU A 91 -5.15 -8.54 2.52
C LEU A 91 -5.31 -7.57 3.70
N PHE A 92 -4.26 -6.82 4.05
CA PHE A 92 -4.33 -5.85 5.14
C PHE A 92 -5.13 -4.58 4.79
N GLU A 93 -5.13 -4.14 3.53
CA GLU A 93 -6.05 -3.11 3.05
C GLU A 93 -7.51 -3.57 3.19
N TRP A 94 -7.81 -4.80 2.78
CA TRP A 94 -9.13 -5.40 2.91
C TRP A 94 -9.54 -5.57 4.38
N LEU A 95 -8.67 -6.12 5.25
CA LEU A 95 -8.95 -6.26 6.69
C LEU A 95 -9.31 -4.91 7.33
N ARG A 96 -8.58 -3.86 6.97
CA ARG A 96 -8.81 -2.50 7.46
C ARG A 96 -10.13 -1.90 6.95
N SER A 97 -10.70 -2.44 5.87
CA SER A 97 -11.96 -1.96 5.30
C SER A 97 -13.19 -2.38 6.10
N TRP A 98 -13.09 -3.34 7.02
CA TRP A 98 -14.25 -3.87 7.74
C TRP A 98 -14.03 -4.09 9.25
N ILE A 99 -12.80 -4.31 9.71
CA ILE A 99 -12.51 -4.44 11.14
C ILE A 99 -12.95 -3.17 11.88
N LEU A 100 -13.67 -3.33 12.99
CA LEU A 100 -14.19 -2.25 13.83
C LEU A 100 -14.94 -1.19 13.01
N THR A 101 -15.87 -1.63 12.15
CA THR A 101 -16.65 -0.82 11.18
C THR A 101 -15.88 -0.33 9.96
N GLY A 102 -14.56 -0.52 9.93
CA GLY A 102 -13.72 -0.25 8.77
C GLY A 102 -13.27 1.21 8.65
N PHE A 103 -12.03 1.41 8.21
CA PHE A 103 -11.48 2.72 7.88
C PHE A 103 -10.63 2.64 6.59
N PRO A 104 -11.28 2.58 5.41
CA PRO A 104 -10.65 2.30 4.11
C PRO A 104 -9.88 3.50 3.52
N TRP A 105 -9.11 4.24 4.32
CA TRP A 105 -8.43 5.47 3.88
C TRP A 105 -6.99 5.23 3.40
N GLY A 106 -6.55 5.87 2.31
CA GLY A 106 -5.15 5.78 1.88
C GLY A 106 -4.74 4.39 1.38
N TYR A 107 -5.56 3.76 0.54
CA TYR A 107 -5.12 2.60 -0.24
C TYR A 107 -4.05 2.99 -1.26
N ALA A 108 -3.11 2.08 -1.49
CA ALA A 108 -2.06 2.26 -2.49
C ALA A 108 -2.65 2.48 -3.90
N GLY A 109 -3.75 1.77 -4.21
CA GLY A 109 -4.46 1.87 -5.48
C GLY A 109 -4.96 3.28 -5.82
N TYR A 110 -5.29 4.11 -4.82
CA TYR A 110 -5.66 5.51 -5.09
C TYR A 110 -4.49 6.33 -5.63
N GLY A 111 -3.24 5.97 -5.28
CA GLY A 111 -2.05 6.58 -5.86
C GLY A 111 -1.87 6.27 -7.36
N ALA A 112 -2.54 5.23 -7.88
CA ALA A 112 -2.47 4.85 -9.30
C ALA A 112 -3.43 5.65 -10.19
N LEU A 113 -4.34 6.47 -9.64
CA LEU A 113 -5.39 7.16 -10.40
C LEU A 113 -4.83 8.09 -11.48
N ALA A 114 -3.71 8.77 -11.21
CA ALA A 114 -3.05 9.67 -12.18
C ALA A 114 -1.98 8.96 -13.04
N SER A 115 -1.97 7.62 -13.06
CA SER A 115 -0.98 6.81 -13.77
C SER A 115 -1.65 5.88 -14.79
N PRO A 116 -0.91 5.28 -15.74
CA PRO A 116 -1.45 4.26 -16.64
C PRO A 116 -2.06 3.05 -15.93
N VAL A 117 -1.67 2.79 -14.66
CA VAL A 117 -2.26 1.72 -13.85
C VAL A 117 -3.75 1.95 -13.57
N SER A 118 -4.25 3.19 -13.70
CA SER A 118 -5.67 3.52 -13.58
C SER A 118 -6.55 2.78 -14.59
N GLY A 119 -6.04 2.45 -15.78
CA GLY A 119 -6.79 1.67 -16.78
C GLY A 119 -7.15 0.25 -16.33
N TRP A 120 -6.47 -0.27 -15.31
CA TRP A 120 -6.81 -1.56 -14.69
C TRP A 120 -7.96 -1.46 -13.69
N ALA A 121 -8.29 -0.27 -13.19
CA ALA A 121 -9.29 -0.10 -12.14
C ALA A 121 -10.68 -0.67 -12.49
N PRO A 122 -11.19 -0.56 -13.73
CA PRO A 122 -12.46 -1.17 -14.11
C PRO A 122 -12.47 -2.70 -14.07
N LEU A 123 -11.31 -3.34 -14.21
CA LEU A 123 -11.20 -4.81 -14.28
C LEU A 123 -10.95 -5.45 -12.92
N VAL A 124 -10.03 -4.87 -12.14
CA VAL A 124 -9.53 -5.50 -10.91
C VAL A 124 -9.83 -4.67 -9.65
N GLY A 125 -10.47 -3.52 -9.81
CA GLY A 125 -10.80 -2.61 -8.71
C GLY A 125 -9.56 -2.00 -8.03
N VAL A 126 -9.81 -1.27 -6.95
CA VAL A 126 -8.75 -0.57 -6.20
C VAL A 126 -7.73 -1.54 -5.58
N TYR A 127 -8.17 -2.71 -5.12
CA TYR A 127 -7.30 -3.72 -4.54
C TYR A 127 -6.35 -4.33 -5.59
N GLY A 128 -6.82 -4.56 -6.81
CA GLY A 128 -5.94 -5.00 -7.90
C GLY A 128 -4.93 -3.93 -8.29
N CYS A 129 -5.34 -2.66 -8.35
CA CYS A 129 -4.40 -1.54 -8.56
C CYS A 129 -3.36 -1.45 -7.44
N SER A 130 -3.76 -1.60 -6.17
CA SER A 130 -2.82 -1.70 -5.04
C SER A 130 -1.84 -2.84 -5.23
N TRP A 131 -2.32 -4.02 -5.60
CA TRP A 131 -1.48 -5.20 -5.82
C TRP A 131 -0.43 -4.94 -6.91
N LEU A 132 -0.84 -4.40 -8.05
CA LEU A 132 0.05 -4.09 -9.18
C LEU A 132 1.13 -3.08 -8.77
N LEU A 133 0.75 -1.98 -8.12
CA LEU A 133 1.69 -0.97 -7.65
C LEU A 133 2.69 -1.52 -6.63
N VAL A 134 2.22 -2.32 -5.67
CA VAL A 134 3.09 -2.88 -4.62
C VAL A 134 4.01 -3.95 -5.20
N ALA A 135 3.53 -4.79 -6.12
CA ALA A 135 4.34 -5.77 -6.82
C ALA A 135 5.44 -5.10 -7.65
N MET A 136 5.09 -4.06 -8.43
CA MET A 136 6.06 -3.24 -9.17
C MET A 136 7.06 -2.58 -8.22
N GLY A 137 6.60 -1.87 -7.19
CA GLY A 137 7.51 -1.22 -6.24
C GLY A 137 8.45 -2.19 -5.52
N SER A 138 8.01 -3.43 -5.30
CA SER A 138 8.83 -4.48 -4.68
C SER A 138 9.83 -5.10 -5.65
N SER A 139 9.45 -5.31 -6.92
CA SER A 139 10.38 -5.79 -7.95
C SER A 139 11.50 -4.78 -8.20
N TRP A 140 11.17 -3.48 -8.31
CA TRP A 140 12.16 -2.41 -8.40
C TRP A 140 13.06 -2.31 -7.16
N ALA A 141 12.51 -2.54 -5.97
CA ALA A 141 13.31 -2.58 -4.73
C ALA A 141 14.35 -3.71 -4.73
N ILE A 142 14.06 -4.85 -5.36
CA ILE A 142 15.02 -5.97 -5.51
C ILE A 142 16.18 -5.57 -6.44
N LEU A 143 15.90 -4.82 -7.51
CA LEU A 143 16.95 -4.34 -8.43
C LEU A 143 17.98 -3.49 -7.70
N LEU A 144 17.52 -2.58 -6.82
CA LEU A 144 18.39 -1.73 -6.02
C LEU A 144 19.29 -2.54 -5.06
N ARG A 145 18.86 -3.73 -4.64
CA ARG A 145 19.60 -4.66 -3.78
C ARG A 145 20.57 -5.57 -4.53
N ARG A 146 20.23 -5.96 -5.76
CA ARG A 146 21.02 -6.88 -6.59
C ARG A 146 21.26 -6.31 -8.00
N PRO A 147 21.96 -5.16 -8.13
CA PRO A 147 22.05 -4.43 -9.38
C PRO A 147 22.81 -5.19 -10.48
N ARG A 148 23.69 -6.12 -10.12
CA ARG A 148 24.55 -6.88 -11.06
C ARG A 148 23.86 -8.07 -11.75
N MET A 149 22.61 -8.37 -11.42
CA MET A 149 21.89 -9.50 -12.00
C MET A 149 20.95 -9.02 -13.12
N THR A 150 21.45 -9.05 -14.36
CA THR A 150 20.76 -8.56 -15.57
C THR A 150 19.40 -9.24 -15.80
N SER A 151 19.23 -10.50 -15.40
CA SER A 151 17.96 -11.22 -15.54
C SER A 151 16.82 -10.56 -14.74
N TYR A 152 17.08 -10.06 -13.53
CA TYR A 152 16.05 -9.37 -12.75
C TYR A 152 15.64 -8.05 -13.39
N TRP A 153 16.58 -7.33 -14.00
CA TRP A 153 16.30 -6.09 -14.73
C TRP A 153 15.36 -6.34 -15.91
N LEU A 154 15.67 -7.32 -16.76
CA LEU A 154 14.84 -7.66 -17.92
C LEU A 154 13.42 -8.05 -17.50
N ILE A 155 13.28 -8.88 -16.46
CA ILE A 155 11.97 -9.31 -15.98
C ILE A 155 11.20 -8.13 -15.36
N SER A 156 11.83 -7.34 -14.49
CA SER A 156 11.15 -6.25 -13.79
C SER A 156 10.75 -5.12 -14.74
N LEU A 157 11.61 -4.78 -15.71
CA LEU A 157 11.30 -3.82 -16.77
C LEU A 157 10.23 -4.36 -17.70
N GLY A 158 10.32 -5.62 -18.11
CA GLY A 158 9.32 -6.27 -18.97
C GLY A 158 7.93 -6.29 -18.32
N VAL A 159 7.83 -6.77 -17.08
CA VAL A 159 6.56 -6.82 -16.34
C VAL A 159 6.00 -5.41 -16.10
N THR A 160 6.86 -4.47 -15.68
CA THR A 160 6.44 -3.06 -15.50
C THR A 160 5.96 -2.46 -16.80
N GLY A 161 6.70 -2.65 -17.89
CA GLY A 161 6.35 -2.17 -19.22
C GLY A 161 5.02 -2.74 -19.70
N VAL A 162 4.82 -4.05 -19.57
CA VAL A 162 3.55 -4.70 -19.92
C VAL A 162 2.39 -4.11 -19.12
N ILE A 163 2.51 -4.01 -17.79
CA ILE A 163 1.44 -3.47 -16.93
C ILE A 163 1.09 -2.03 -17.29
N LEU A 164 2.10 -1.19 -17.54
CA LEU A 164 1.90 0.22 -17.86
C LEU A 164 1.34 0.42 -19.28
N LEU A 165 1.87 -0.31 -20.27
CA LEU A 165 1.40 -0.24 -21.65
C LEU A 165 -0.03 -0.77 -21.77
N SER A 166 -0.31 -1.94 -21.18
CA SER A 166 -1.66 -2.48 -21.17
C SER A 166 -2.61 -1.56 -20.40
N GLY A 167 -2.17 -1.02 -19.25
CA GLY A 167 -2.93 -0.05 -18.48
C GLY A 167 -3.29 1.19 -19.31
N GLN A 168 -2.32 1.75 -20.04
CA GLN A 168 -2.55 2.88 -20.94
C GLN A 168 -3.56 2.54 -22.03
N LEU A 169 -3.46 1.37 -22.65
CA LEU A 169 -4.43 0.93 -23.65
C LEU A 169 -5.84 0.79 -23.04
N LEU A 170 -5.97 0.25 -21.83
CA LEU A 170 -7.26 0.11 -21.15
C LEU A 170 -7.90 1.46 -20.80
N THR A 171 -7.12 2.54 -20.62
CA THR A 171 -7.69 3.89 -20.41
C THR A 171 -8.42 4.44 -21.64
N THR A 172 -8.10 3.94 -22.83
CA THR A 172 -8.79 4.35 -24.08
C THR A 172 -10.14 3.64 -24.27
N VAL A 173 -10.42 2.59 -23.49
CA VAL A 173 -11.68 1.85 -23.54
C VAL A 173 -12.74 2.56 -22.71
N THR A 174 -13.86 2.91 -23.32
CA THR A 174 -15.02 3.46 -22.61
C THR A 174 -15.80 2.31 -21.94
N TRP A 175 -15.63 2.16 -20.62
CA TRP A 175 -16.24 1.09 -19.82
C TRP A 175 -17.71 1.33 -19.46
N THR A 176 -18.11 2.59 -19.38
CA THR A 176 -19.47 2.99 -19.01
C THR A 176 -20.01 3.99 -20.01
N LYS A 177 -21.27 3.83 -20.39
CA LYS A 177 -22.03 4.86 -21.12
C LYS A 177 -22.93 5.59 -20.14
N PRO A 178 -23.01 6.93 -20.17
CA PRO A 178 -24.03 7.64 -19.39
C PRO A 178 -25.41 7.13 -19.81
N LEU A 179 -26.29 6.93 -18.84
CA LEU A 179 -27.63 6.42 -19.06
C LEU A 179 -28.57 7.61 -19.30
N GLY A 180 -28.63 8.10 -20.55
CA GLY A 180 -29.51 9.17 -21.03
C GLY A 180 -28.87 10.57 -21.07
N ASP A 181 -29.35 11.39 -22.03
CA ASP A 181 -29.16 12.86 -22.11
C ASP A 181 -30.14 13.59 -21.17
#